data_AF-A0A2M8P8G5-F1
#
_entry.id   AF-A0A2M8P8G5-F1
#
_cell.length_a   1.000
_cell.length_b   1.000
_cell.length_c   1.000
_cell.angle_alpha   90.00
_cell.angle_beta   90.00
_cell.angle_gamma   90.00
#
_symmetry.space_group_name_H-M   'P 1'
#
loop_
_entity.id
_entity.type
_entity.pdbx_description
1 polymer ?
#
loop_
_entity_poly.entity_id
_entity_poly.type
_entity_poly.pdbx_seq_one_letter_code
_entity_poly.pdbx_strand_id
1 'polypeptide(L)'
;YVHKPIKSIVKHREIGRDVRSFKEGTIQALRQDPDIIMIGEMRDADTIMTVLEVVDSGHKVFSTLHTSSAIESIDRILGEIPTNEQNRIRNRLADVLSCVISQKLIPGENGKRVLAKEILLNNSSVKTAIRNDNIGEIYQIIHQSNDQGMNTMEQDLARLHAANQISYFEAYINANNKKRFE
;
A
#
# COMPACT_ATOMS: atom_id res chain seq x y z
N TYR A 1 -11.03 -15.07 9.18
CA TYR A 1 -12.36 -14.89 8.58
C TYR A 1 -12.32 -15.44 7.16
N VAL A 2 -13.36 -16.13 6.68
CA VAL A 2 -13.40 -16.70 5.31
C VAL A 2 -14.47 -15.97 4.52
N HIS A 3 -14.10 -15.38 3.38
CA HIS A 3 -15.06 -14.69 2.52
C HIS A 3 -16.01 -15.68 1.84
N LYS A 4 -17.32 -15.48 2.03
CA LYS A 4 -18.35 -16.23 1.31
C LYS A 4 -18.60 -15.58 -0.06
N PRO A 5 -18.70 -16.36 -1.15
CA PRO A 5 -19.07 -15.83 -2.47
C PRO A 5 -20.43 -15.11 -2.43
N ILE A 6 -20.52 -13.96 -3.09
CA ILE A 6 -21.77 -13.19 -3.28
C ILE A 6 -22.00 -12.92 -4.77
N LYS A 7 -21.16 -12.08 -5.39
CA LYS A 7 -21.17 -11.78 -6.84
C LYS A 7 -19.91 -12.26 -7.57
N SER A 8 -18.92 -12.73 -6.81
CA SER A 8 -17.63 -13.19 -7.32
C SER A 8 -17.32 -14.53 -6.68
N ILE A 9 -16.61 -15.39 -7.41
CA ILE A 9 -16.05 -16.63 -6.87
C ILE A 9 -14.84 -16.25 -6.04
N VAL A 10 -14.80 -16.68 -4.77
CA VAL A 10 -13.67 -16.43 -3.88
C VAL A 10 -13.01 -17.75 -3.51
N LYS A 11 -11.70 -17.86 -3.75
CA LYS A 11 -10.87 -19.01 -3.39
C LYS A 11 -9.76 -18.53 -2.45
N HIS A 12 -9.66 -19.13 -1.28
CA HIS A 12 -8.57 -18.89 -0.34
C HIS A 12 -7.58 -20.04 -0.44
N ARG A 13 -6.29 -19.72 -0.35
CA ARG A 13 -5.19 -20.68 -0.31
C ARG A 13 -4.25 -20.29 0.82
N GLU A 14 -4.12 -21.17 1.79
CA GLU A 14 -3.26 -20.99 2.95
C GLU A 14 -1.88 -21.62 2.69
N ILE A 15 -0.81 -20.88 2.98
CA ILE A 15 0.56 -21.38 2.86
C ILE A 15 0.80 -22.47 3.90
N GLY A 16 1.45 -23.56 3.48
CA GLY A 16 1.73 -24.73 4.31
C GLY A 16 0.59 -25.76 4.31
N ARG A 17 -0.64 -25.33 4.02
CA ARG A 17 -1.82 -26.20 3.95
C ARG A 17 -2.24 -26.49 2.51
N ASP A 18 -2.50 -25.44 1.74
CA ASP A 18 -3.04 -25.56 0.37
C ASP A 18 -1.94 -25.39 -0.69
N VAL A 19 -0.91 -24.58 -0.39
CA VAL A 19 0.22 -24.27 -1.28
C VAL A 19 1.51 -24.14 -0.47
N ARG A 20 2.69 -24.34 -1.06
CA ARG A 20 3.97 -24.30 -0.30
C ARG A 20 4.54 -22.89 -0.17
N SER A 21 4.21 -21.98 -1.09
CA SER A 21 4.70 -20.60 -1.07
C SER A 21 3.75 -19.65 -1.80
N PHE A 22 3.96 -18.33 -1.64
CA PHE A 22 3.23 -17.31 -2.41
C PHE A 22 3.44 -17.47 -3.92
N LYS A 23 4.67 -17.76 -4.35
CA LYS A 23 5.00 -17.97 -5.77
C LYS A 23 4.24 -19.15 -6.36
N GLU A 24 4.26 -20.29 -5.68
CA GLU A 24 3.52 -21.47 -6.13
C GLU A 24 2.01 -21.18 -6.17
N GLY A 25 1.46 -20.60 -5.10
CA GLY A 25 0.04 -20.28 -5.03
C GLY A 25 -0.40 -19.32 -6.12
N THR A 26 0.44 -18.34 -6.46
CA THR A 26 0.18 -17.37 -7.52
C THR A 26 0.20 -18.04 -8.91
N ILE A 27 1.21 -18.87 -9.20
CA ILE A 27 1.27 -19.63 -10.47
C ILE A 27 0.03 -20.51 -10.63
N GLN A 28 -0.38 -21.20 -9.56
CA GLN A 28 -1.59 -22.01 -9.59
C GLN A 28 -2.85 -21.16 -9.78
N ALA A 29 -2.94 -20.00 -9.13
CA ALA A 29 -4.07 -19.07 -9.25
C ALA A 29 -4.20 -18.54 -10.69
N LEU A 30 -3.11 -18.16 -11.35
CA LEU A 30 -3.12 -17.67 -12.74
C LEU A 30 -3.70 -18.69 -13.74
N ARG A 31 -3.67 -19.99 -13.43
CA ARG A 31 -4.29 -21.04 -14.27
C ARG A 31 -5.79 -21.23 -13.99
N GLN A 32 -6.36 -20.47 -13.07
CA GLN A 32 -7.77 -20.52 -12.68
C GLN A 32 -8.56 -19.32 -13.18
N ASP A 33 -8.02 -18.60 -14.18
CA ASP A 33 -8.65 -17.44 -14.80
C ASP A 33 -9.09 -16.36 -13.77
N PRO A 34 -8.18 -15.89 -12.89
CA PRO A 34 -8.56 -14.96 -11.83
C PRO A 34 -8.69 -13.54 -12.38
N ASP A 35 -9.65 -12.75 -11.86
CA ASP A 35 -9.68 -11.31 -12.13
C ASP A 35 -8.81 -10.51 -11.14
N ILE A 36 -8.80 -10.96 -9.88
CA ILE A 36 -8.16 -10.29 -8.74
C ILE A 36 -7.38 -11.32 -7.94
N ILE A 37 -6.12 -11.00 -7.62
CA ILE A 37 -5.28 -11.82 -6.75
C ILE A 37 -4.91 -11.04 -5.50
N MET A 38 -5.16 -11.62 -4.33
CA MET A 38 -4.65 -11.10 -3.07
C MET A 38 -3.44 -11.94 -2.66
N ILE A 39 -2.27 -11.31 -2.68
CA ILE A 39 -1.02 -11.88 -2.17
C ILE A 39 -0.82 -11.30 -0.76
N GLY A 40 -0.36 -12.10 0.19
CA GLY A 40 -0.35 -11.71 1.62
C GLY A 40 0.59 -10.54 1.91
N GLU A 41 1.86 -10.83 2.13
CA GLU A 41 2.89 -9.82 2.39
C GLU A 41 4.02 -9.91 1.36
N MET A 42 4.50 -8.75 0.89
CA MET A 42 5.68 -8.64 0.03
C MET A 42 6.93 -8.56 0.90
N ARG A 43 7.38 -9.70 1.41
CA ARG A 43 8.50 -9.75 2.36
C ARG A 43 9.88 -9.74 1.70
N ASP A 44 9.99 -10.40 0.55
CA ASP A 44 11.25 -10.65 -0.16
C ASP A 44 11.14 -10.29 -1.65
N ALA A 45 12.31 -10.19 -2.30
CA ALA A 45 12.43 -9.89 -3.72
C ALA A 45 11.61 -10.85 -4.60
N ASP A 46 11.60 -12.16 -4.28
CA ASP A 46 10.89 -13.18 -5.06
C ASP A 46 9.37 -12.93 -5.06
N THR A 47 8.80 -12.57 -3.91
CA THR A 47 7.37 -12.27 -3.77
C THR A 47 7.02 -10.96 -4.47
N ILE A 48 7.86 -9.92 -4.34
CA ILE A 48 7.69 -8.64 -5.04
C ILE A 48 7.70 -8.85 -6.56
N MET A 49 8.66 -9.62 -7.07
CA MET A 49 8.76 -9.92 -8.50
C MET A 49 7.55 -10.69 -9.00
N THR A 50 7.08 -11.67 -8.23
CA THR A 50 5.86 -12.42 -8.51
C THR A 50 4.65 -11.49 -8.61
N VAL A 51 4.49 -10.54 -7.67
CA VAL A 51 3.41 -9.54 -7.70
C VAL A 51 3.49 -8.71 -8.99
N LEU A 52 4.67 -8.19 -9.32
CA LEU A 52 4.84 -7.35 -10.52
C LEU A 52 4.56 -8.13 -11.82
N GLU A 53 4.94 -9.41 -11.91
CA GLU A 53 4.61 -10.28 -13.05
C GLU A 53 3.11 -10.48 -13.25
N VAL A 54 2.38 -10.67 -12.15
CA VAL A 54 0.92 -10.79 -12.19
C VAL A 54 0.30 -9.49 -12.69
N VAL A 55 0.72 -8.34 -12.17
CA VAL A 55 0.15 -7.04 -12.56
C VAL A 55 0.46 -6.71 -14.03
N ASP A 56 1.67 -7.01 -14.51
CA ASP A 56 2.04 -6.81 -15.92
C ASP A 56 1.14 -7.59 -16.89
N SER A 57 0.67 -8.77 -16.48
CA SER A 57 -0.27 -9.58 -17.27
C SER A 57 -1.71 -9.06 -17.23
N GLY A 58 -1.97 -7.92 -16.59
CA GLY A 58 -3.27 -7.23 -16.58
C GLY A 58 -4.16 -7.53 -15.38
N HIS A 59 -3.70 -8.33 -14.42
CA HIS A 59 -4.47 -8.73 -13.24
C HIS A 59 -4.42 -7.66 -12.16
N LYS A 60 -5.51 -7.51 -11.40
CA LYS A 60 -5.53 -6.61 -10.24
C LYS A 60 -4.96 -7.34 -9.02
N VAL A 61 -3.91 -6.78 -8.42
CA VAL A 61 -3.27 -7.37 -7.24
C VAL A 61 -3.44 -6.49 -6.02
N PHE A 62 -3.76 -7.11 -4.90
CA PHE A 62 -3.67 -6.52 -3.57
C PHE A 62 -2.55 -7.22 -2.80
N SER A 63 -1.73 -6.46 -2.09
CA SER A 63 -0.71 -7.00 -1.18
C SER A 63 -0.45 -6.04 -0.04
N THR A 64 0.19 -6.53 1.03
CA THR A 64 0.54 -5.75 2.21
C THR A 64 2.05 -5.61 2.40
N LEU A 65 2.43 -4.55 3.11
CA LEU A 65 3.78 -4.24 3.61
C LEU A 65 3.65 -3.69 5.04
N HIS A 66 4.69 -3.86 5.85
CA HIS A 66 4.74 -3.36 7.23
C HIS A 66 5.42 -1.98 7.28
N THR A 67 4.91 -1.03 6.51
CA THR A 67 5.45 0.33 6.35
C THR A 67 4.46 1.37 6.84
N SER A 68 4.96 2.50 7.33
CA SER A 68 4.15 3.54 8.00
C SER A 68 3.65 4.65 7.06
N SER A 69 4.19 4.71 5.83
CA SER A 69 3.84 5.70 4.81
C SER A 69 3.92 5.12 3.39
N ALA A 70 3.35 5.85 2.43
CA ALA A 70 3.40 5.51 1.02
C ALA A 70 4.83 5.58 0.45
N ILE A 71 5.60 6.59 0.87
CA ILE A 71 7.03 6.76 0.53
C ILE A 71 7.83 5.55 1.00
N GLU A 72 7.72 5.21 2.29
CA GLU A 72 8.44 4.08 2.87
C GLU A 72 8.05 2.76 2.21
N SER A 73 6.79 2.62 1.77
CA SER A 73 6.33 1.44 1.01
C SER A 73 7.06 1.29 -0.32
N ILE A 74 7.23 2.40 -1.06
CA ILE A 74 7.95 2.40 -2.35
C ILE A 74 9.43 2.11 -2.11
N ASP A 75 10.06 2.78 -1.14
CA ASP A 75 11.46 2.57 -0.79
C ASP A 75 11.72 1.13 -0.33
N ARG A 76 10.82 0.55 0.47
CA ARG A 76 10.91 -0.85 0.91
C ARG A 76 10.86 -1.83 -0.26
N ILE A 77 9.96 -1.61 -1.22
CA ILE A 77 9.88 -2.45 -2.44
C ILE A 77 11.19 -2.38 -3.21
N LEU A 78 11.72 -1.18 -3.45
CA LEU A 78 12.95 -1.00 -4.22
C LEU A 78 14.19 -1.49 -3.48
N GLY A 79 14.24 -1.34 -2.16
CA GLY A 79 15.36 -1.75 -1.31
C GLY A 79 15.55 -3.26 -1.20
N GLU A 80 14.50 -4.06 -1.44
CA GLU A 80 14.60 -5.52 -1.52
C GLU A 80 15.19 -6.01 -2.85
N ILE A 81 15.25 -5.15 -3.88
CA ILE A 81 15.73 -5.53 -5.22
C ILE A 81 17.25 -5.32 -5.34
N PRO A 82 17.99 -6.26 -5.97
CA PRO A 82 19.40 -6.08 -6.27
C PRO A 82 19.69 -4.80 -7.06
N THR A 83 20.78 -4.11 -6.74
CA THR A 83 21.11 -2.77 -7.27
C THR A 83 21.15 -2.71 -8.80
N ASN A 84 21.58 -3.79 -9.47
CA ASN A 84 21.61 -3.89 -10.94
C ASN A 84 20.21 -3.94 -11.58
N GLU A 85 19.17 -4.28 -10.82
CA GLU A 85 17.80 -4.38 -11.30
C GLU A 85 16.88 -3.25 -10.80
N GLN A 86 17.30 -2.48 -9.79
CA GLN A 86 16.48 -1.44 -9.16
C GLN A 86 15.91 -0.44 -10.17
N ASN A 87 16.71 0.06 -11.11
CA ASN A 87 16.23 1.01 -12.13
C ASN A 87 15.12 0.42 -13.01
N ARG A 88 15.24 -0.87 -13.37
CA ARG A 88 14.21 -1.56 -14.16
C ARG A 88 12.93 -1.72 -13.35
N ILE A 89 13.05 -2.17 -12.10
CA ILE A 89 11.89 -2.39 -11.22
C ILE A 89 11.22 -1.08 -10.83
N ARG A 90 11.97 0.00 -10.63
CA ARG A 90 11.43 1.34 -10.37
C ARG A 90 10.56 1.85 -11.52
N ASN A 91 11.06 1.74 -12.76
CA ASN A 91 10.28 2.13 -13.93
C ASN A 91 8.99 1.30 -14.05
N ARG A 92 9.10 -0.01 -13.88
CA ARG A 92 7.94 -0.92 -13.88
C ARG A 92 6.94 -0.56 -12.78
N LEU A 93 7.40 -0.35 -11.55
CA LEU A 93 6.58 0.05 -10.42
C LEU A 93 5.82 1.35 -10.70
N ALA A 94 6.48 2.35 -11.30
CA ALA A 94 5.83 3.60 -11.70
C ALA A 94 4.67 3.36 -12.68
N ASP A 95 4.76 2.36 -13.55
CA ASP A 95 3.70 2.06 -14.52
C ASP A 95 2.52 1.35 -13.89
N VAL A 96 2.79 0.37 -13.02
CA VAL A 96 1.79 -0.59 -12.53
C VAL A 96 1.18 -0.25 -11.16
N LEU A 97 1.88 0.54 -10.34
CA LEU A 97 1.35 0.97 -9.05
C LEU A 97 0.03 1.71 -9.27
N SER A 98 -1.00 1.36 -8.51
CA SER A 98 -2.30 2.06 -8.58
C SER A 98 -2.52 2.95 -7.38
N CYS A 99 -2.29 2.41 -6.18
CA CYS A 99 -2.54 3.10 -4.92
C CYS A 99 -1.69 2.49 -3.81
N VAL A 100 -1.30 3.32 -2.84
CA VAL A 100 -0.78 2.88 -1.54
C VAL A 100 -1.67 3.46 -0.44
N ILE A 101 -2.07 2.62 0.51
CA ILE A 101 -2.86 3.04 1.68
C ILE A 101 -2.11 2.61 2.94
N SER A 102 -1.56 3.57 3.67
CA SER A 102 -0.94 3.32 4.98
C SER A 102 -1.95 3.58 6.08
N GLN A 103 -2.04 2.70 7.07
CA GLN A 103 -3.13 2.68 8.05
C GLN A 103 -2.60 2.65 9.48
N LYS A 104 -3.27 3.38 10.39
CA LYS A 104 -3.06 3.30 11.84
C LYS A 104 -4.41 3.24 12.54
N LEU A 105 -4.52 2.38 13.55
CA LEU A 105 -5.70 2.30 14.41
C LEU A 105 -5.43 3.04 15.71
N ILE A 106 -6.06 4.20 15.86
CA ILE A 106 -5.82 5.14 16.95
C ILE A 106 -6.89 4.96 18.04
N PRO A 107 -6.54 5.00 19.34
CA PRO A 107 -7.52 5.12 20.41
C PRO A 107 -8.46 6.32 20.19
N GLY A 108 -9.76 6.06 20.08
CA GLY A 108 -10.78 7.08 19.91
C GLY A 108 -11.40 7.52 21.24
N GLU A 109 -11.97 8.71 21.24
CA GLU A 109 -12.67 9.30 22.40
C GLU A 109 -13.88 8.45 22.86
N ASN A 110 -14.45 7.65 21.96
CA ASN A 110 -15.55 6.74 22.25
C ASN A 110 -15.12 5.37 22.82
N GLY A 111 -13.84 5.22 23.19
CA GLY A 111 -13.26 3.96 23.69
C GLY A 111 -13.08 2.86 22.63
N LYS A 112 -13.40 3.14 21.37
CA LYS A 112 -13.12 2.26 20.21
C LYS A 112 -11.91 2.78 19.44
N ARG A 113 -11.38 1.97 18.53
CA ARG A 113 -10.32 2.41 17.62
C ARG A 113 -10.89 3.14 16.41
N VAL A 114 -10.18 4.16 15.96
CA VAL A 114 -10.50 4.96 14.77
C VAL A 114 -9.37 4.78 13.75
N LEU A 115 -9.73 4.58 12.48
CA LEU A 115 -8.76 4.44 11.39
C LEU A 115 -8.26 5.82 10.96
N ALA A 116 -6.97 6.08 11.16
CA ALA A 116 -6.21 7.10 10.47
C ALA A 116 -5.52 6.47 9.25
N LYS A 117 -5.52 7.17 8.11
CA LYS A 117 -4.93 6.66 6.87
C LYS A 117 -4.22 7.73 6.06
N GLU A 118 -3.17 7.32 5.37
CA GLU A 118 -2.55 8.06 4.27
C GLU A 118 -2.92 7.37 2.96
N ILE A 119 -3.27 8.14 1.94
CA ILE A 119 -3.66 7.63 0.62
C ILE A 119 -2.80 8.30 -0.45
N LEU A 120 -2.04 7.48 -1.17
CA LEU A 120 -1.36 7.85 -2.40
C LEU A 120 -2.08 7.21 -3.59
N LEU A 121 -2.43 7.99 -4.61
CA LEU A 121 -2.89 7.48 -5.90
C LEU A 121 -1.81 7.76 -6.95
N ASN A 122 -1.53 6.80 -7.83
CA ASN A 122 -0.42 6.90 -8.78
C ASN A 122 -0.78 7.73 -10.03
N ASN A 123 -0.96 9.04 -9.86
CA ASN A 123 -1.18 9.99 -10.96
C ASN A 123 0.12 10.28 -11.74
N SER A 124 0.04 11.07 -12.82
CA SER A 124 1.20 11.37 -13.67
C SER A 124 2.39 11.98 -12.92
N SER A 125 2.15 12.81 -11.90
CA SER A 125 3.21 13.41 -11.08
C SER A 125 3.91 12.36 -10.21
N VAL A 126 3.13 11.48 -9.57
CA VAL A 126 3.67 10.36 -8.78
C VAL A 126 4.48 9.41 -9.66
N LYS A 127 3.97 9.05 -10.84
CA LYS A 127 4.72 8.23 -11.81
C LYS A 127 6.06 8.84 -12.16
N THR A 128 6.09 10.15 -12.39
CA THR A 128 7.31 10.88 -12.74
C THR A 128 8.29 10.91 -11.57
N ALA A 129 7.80 11.19 -10.36
CA ALA A 129 8.62 11.17 -9.14
C ALA A 129 9.24 9.80 -8.89
N ILE A 130 8.48 8.71 -9.08
CA ILE A 130 9.00 7.33 -8.95
C ILE A 130 10.08 7.06 -10.00
N ARG A 131 9.86 7.36 -11.29
CA ARG A 131 10.86 7.09 -12.34
C ARG A 131 12.18 7.84 -12.12
N ASN A 132 12.09 9.09 -11.67
CA ASN A 132 13.25 9.97 -11.49
C ASN A 132 13.98 9.79 -10.16
N ASP A 133 13.58 8.83 -9.32
CA ASP A 133 14.13 8.61 -7.97
C ASP A 133 13.91 9.79 -7.00
N ASN A 134 12.90 10.62 -7.27
CA ASN A 134 12.54 11.78 -6.45
C ASN A 134 11.43 11.44 -5.45
N ILE A 135 11.56 10.30 -4.75
CA ILE A 135 10.50 9.76 -3.87
C ILE A 135 10.13 10.76 -2.75
N GLY A 136 11.08 11.61 -2.32
CA GLY A 136 10.83 12.65 -1.33
C GLY A 136 9.78 13.70 -1.73
N GLU A 137 9.57 13.94 -3.03
CA GLU A 137 8.55 14.87 -3.55
C GLU A 137 7.13 14.32 -3.41
N ILE A 138 6.98 12.98 -3.32
CA ILE A 138 5.67 12.31 -3.26
C ILE A 138 4.85 12.82 -2.08
N TYR A 139 5.48 13.18 -0.96
CA TYR A 139 4.75 13.75 0.19
C TYR A 139 4.02 15.03 -0.18
N GLN A 140 4.69 15.94 -0.91
CA GLN A 140 4.09 17.20 -1.33
C GLN A 140 2.98 16.96 -2.37
N ILE A 141 3.18 15.98 -3.26
CA ILE A 141 2.16 15.58 -4.22
C ILE A 141 0.90 15.08 -3.50
N ILE A 142 1.03 14.19 -2.51
CA ILE A 142 -0.09 13.72 -1.69
C ILE A 142 -0.78 14.90 -0.99
N HIS A 143 0.01 15.76 -0.34
CA HIS A 143 -0.51 16.89 0.44
C HIS A 143 -1.36 17.86 -0.38
N GLN A 144 -0.99 18.09 -1.64
CA GLN A 144 -1.65 19.02 -2.55
C GLN A 144 -2.81 18.40 -3.34
N SER A 145 -2.92 17.07 -3.39
CA SER A 145 -3.89 16.36 -4.26
C SER A 145 -5.14 15.86 -3.50
N ASN A 146 -5.62 16.62 -2.52
CA ASN A 146 -6.83 16.29 -1.74
C ASN A 146 -8.09 16.18 -2.61
N ASP A 147 -8.20 17.03 -3.63
CA ASP A 147 -9.26 17.03 -4.63
C ASP A 147 -9.33 15.72 -5.44
N GLN A 148 -8.18 15.04 -5.58
CA GLN A 148 -8.07 13.72 -6.22
C GLN A 148 -8.30 12.57 -5.24
N GLY A 149 -8.58 12.86 -3.96
CA GLY A 149 -8.78 11.85 -2.92
C GLY A 149 -7.49 11.32 -2.28
N MET A 150 -6.35 12.00 -2.48
CA MET A 150 -5.13 11.73 -1.72
C MET A 150 -5.13 12.48 -0.40
N ASN A 151 -4.42 11.99 0.60
CA ASN A 151 -4.26 12.71 1.86
C ASN A 151 -3.05 12.16 2.61
N THR A 152 -2.30 13.03 3.29
CA THR A 152 -1.20 12.60 4.15
C THR A 152 -1.75 12.02 5.47
N MET A 153 -0.90 11.25 6.18
CA MET A 153 -1.24 10.79 7.53
C MET A 153 -1.57 11.97 8.46
N GLU A 154 -0.78 13.04 8.41
CA GLU A 154 -1.00 14.24 9.24
C GLU A 154 -2.34 14.91 8.93
N GLN A 155 -2.71 15.04 7.65
CA GLN A 155 -4.00 15.62 7.24
C GLN A 155 -5.19 14.79 7.78
N ASP A 156 -5.11 13.46 7.73
CA ASP A 156 -6.19 12.62 8.26
C ASP A 156 -6.27 12.67 9.78
N LEU A 157 -5.14 12.67 10.48
CA LEU A 157 -5.10 12.82 11.95
C LEU A 157 -5.69 14.16 12.38
N ALA A 158 -5.35 15.26 11.70
CA ALA A 158 -5.91 16.58 11.97
C ALA A 158 -7.43 16.60 11.72
N ARG A 159 -7.90 15.98 10.62
CA ARG A 159 -9.32 15.81 10.32
C ARG A 159 -10.05 15.02 11.40
N LEU A 160 -9.48 13.92 11.89
CA LEU A 160 -10.06 13.09 12.94
C LEU A 160 -10.13 13.83 14.28
N HIS A 161 -9.10 14.60 14.61
CA HIS A 161 -9.08 15.45 15.81
C HIS A 161 -10.14 16.56 15.72
N ALA A 162 -10.21 17.28 14.61
CA ALA A 162 -11.21 18.33 14.38
C ALA A 162 -12.65 17.79 14.43
N ALA A 163 -12.85 16.52 14.09
CA ALA A 163 -14.12 15.81 14.21
C ALA A 163 -14.39 15.25 15.63
N ASN A 164 -13.56 15.55 16.63
CA ASN A 164 -13.62 15.03 17.99
C ASN A 164 -13.62 13.50 18.08
N GLN A 165 -12.97 12.82 17.14
CA GLN A 165 -12.90 11.35 17.14
C GLN A 165 -11.68 10.84 17.93
N ILE A 166 -10.61 11.63 17.98
CA ILE A 166 -9.36 11.35 18.70
C ILE A 166 -8.88 12.60 19.43
N SER A 167 -8.14 12.43 20.52
CA SER A 167 -7.51 13.54 21.24
C SER A 167 -6.36 14.16 20.44
N TYR A 168 -6.01 15.41 20.76
CA TYR A 168 -4.83 16.05 20.17
C TYR A 168 -3.55 15.26 20.47
N PHE A 169 -3.43 14.74 21.70
CA PHE A 169 -2.30 13.92 22.11
C PHE A 169 -2.18 12.67 21.24
N GLU A 170 -3.28 11.94 21.04
CA GLU A 170 -3.30 10.74 20.19
C GLU A 170 -2.98 11.09 18.73
N ALA A 171 -3.48 12.20 18.22
CA ALA A 171 -3.16 12.66 16.88
C ALA A 171 -1.65 12.98 16.73
N TYR A 172 -1.07 13.70 17.69
CA TYR A 172 0.33 14.11 17.68
C TYR A 172 1.31 12.93 17.77
N ILE A 173 1.09 11.98 18.70
CA ILE A 173 2.01 10.85 18.87
C ILE A 173 1.99 9.87 17.69
N ASN A 174 0.88 9.84 16.94
CA ASN A 174 0.69 8.96 15.79
C ASN A 174 1.03 9.61 14.44
N ALA A 175 1.38 10.90 14.42
CA ALA A 175 1.89 11.55 13.21
C ALA A 175 3.20 10.90 12.73
N ASN A 176 3.38 10.74 11.42
CA ASN A 176 4.65 10.27 10.86
C ASN A 176 5.71 11.36 10.97
N ASN A 177 5.30 12.63 10.86
CA ASN A 177 6.15 13.78 11.10
C ASN A 177 5.47 14.80 12.03
N LYS A 178 5.93 14.85 13.29
CA LYS A 178 5.40 15.74 14.32
C LYS A 178 5.44 17.23 13.93
N LYS A 179 6.53 17.66 13.26
CA LYS A 179 6.68 19.06 12.83
C LYS A 179 5.73 19.46 11.71
N ARG A 180 5.23 18.50 10.93
CA ARG A 180 4.23 18.75 9.87
C ARG A 180 2.80 18.69 10.41
N PHE A 181 2.62 18.16 11.62
CA PHE A 181 1.34 18.06 12.30
C PHE A 181 1.06 19.27 13.18
N GLU A 182 2.10 19.80 13.85
CA GLU A 182 2.07 21.11 14.55
C GLU A 182 1.69 22.26 13.61
#